data_AF-G2GI05-F1
#
_entry.id   AF-G2GI05-F1
#
_cell.length_a   1.000
_cell.length_b   1.000
_cell.length_c   1.000
_cell.angle_alpha   90.00
_cell.angle_beta   90.00
_cell.angle_gamma   90.00
#
_symmetry.space_group_name_H-M   'P 1'
#
loop_
_entity.id
_entity.type
_entity.pdbx_description
1 polymer ?
#
loop_
_entity_poly.entity_id
_entity_poly.type
_entity_poly.pdbx_seq_one_letter_code
_entity_poly.pdbx_strand_id
1 'polypeptide(L)' 'MAREYRSAQARGADPVLAVMDATGHSRRGSLRLIGQARDAGFLSPRRARR' A
#
# COMPACT_ATOMS: atom_id res chain seq x y z
N MET A 1 -3.55 -1.58 7.20
CA MET A 1 -2.60 -1.25 6.11
C MET A 1 -2.91 -1.98 4.81
N ALA A 2 -2.77 -3.31 4.70
CA ALA A 2 -2.96 -3.98 3.41
C ALA A 2 -4.40 -3.86 2.89
N ARG A 3 -5.38 -3.80 3.80
CA ARG A 3 -6.79 -3.53 3.49
C ARG A 3 -6.99 -2.11 2.96
N GLU A 4 -6.49 -1.09 3.63
CA GLU A 4 -6.59 0.32 3.22
C GLU A 4 -5.89 0.55 1.88
N TYR A 5 -4.71 -0.05 1.69
CA TYR A 5 -4.01 -0.04 0.41
C TYR A 5 -4.88 -0.60 -0.72
N ARG A 6 -5.49 -1.78 -0.52
CA ARG A 6 -6.36 -2.41 -1.54
C ARG A 6 -7.66 -1.62 -1.75
N SER A 7 -8.24 -1.07 -0.68
CA SER A 7 -9.45 -0.26 -0.73
C SER A 7 -9.23 1.04 -1.51
N ALA A 8 -8.14 1.76 -1.22
CA ALA A 8 -7.75 2.94 -1.95
C ALA A 8 -7.46 2.63 -3.42
N GLN A 9 -6.74 1.53 -3.71
CA GLN A 9 -6.48 1.08 -5.07
C GLN A 9 -7.77 0.77 -5.84
N ALA A 10 -8.73 0.08 -5.22
CA ALA A 10 -10.02 -0.25 -5.82
C ALA A 10 -10.88 1.00 -6.08
N ARG A 11 -10.72 2.03 -5.24
CA ARG A 11 -11.42 3.32 -5.36
C ARG A 11 -10.70 4.33 -6.27
N GLY A 12 -9.54 3.99 -6.83
CA GLY A 12 -8.72 4.90 -7.62
C GLY A 12 -8.05 6.03 -6.83
N ALA A 13 -8.00 5.92 -5.50
CA ALA A 13 -7.34 6.87 -4.61
C ALA A 13 -5.85 6.52 -4.41
N ASP A 14 -5.04 7.48 -3.91
CA ASP A 14 -3.63 7.24 -3.62
C ASP A 14 -3.50 6.19 -2.49
N PRO A 15 -2.97 4.99 -2.78
CA PRO A 15 -2.91 3.93 -1.79
C PRO A 15 -1.78 4.11 -0.76
N VAL A 16 -0.77 4.92 -1.07
CA VAL A 16 0.28 5.26 -0.10
C VAL A 16 -0.27 6.26 0.91
N LEU A 17 -1.04 7.25 0.46
CA LEU A 17 -1.68 8.24 1.31
C LEU A 17 -2.70 7.58 2.26
N ALA A 18 -3.51 6.65 1.75
CA ALA A 18 -4.41 5.87 2.61
C ALA A 18 -3.68 5.03 3.67
N VAL A 19 -2.48 4.52 3.38
CA VAL A 19 -1.66 3.82 4.37
C VAL A 19 -1.03 4.80 5.36
N MET A 20 -0.61 5.99 4.92
CA MET A 20 -0.13 7.04 5.81
C MET A 20 -1.22 7.45 6.81
N ASP A 21 -2.43 7.76 6.34
CA ASP A 21 -3.55 8.16 7.20
C ASP A 21 -3.93 7.05 8.19
N ALA A 22 -3.95 5.79 7.74
CA ALA A 22 -4.35 4.66 8.57
C ALA A 22 -3.28 4.21 9.57
N THR A 23 -2.01 4.54 9.34
CA THR A 23 -0.89 4.06 10.19
C THR A 23 -0.14 5.18 10.91
N GLY A 24 -0.39 6.45 10.57
CA GLY A 24 0.35 7.60 11.09
C GLY A 24 1.82 7.66 10.66
N HIS A 25 2.26 6.78 9.74
CA HIS A 25 3.66 6.74 9.32
C HIS A 25 3.94 7.80 8.25
N SER A 26 5.18 8.31 8.24
CA SER A 26 5.67 9.10 7.13
C SER A 26 5.62 8.31 5.81
N ARG A 27 5.68 9.01 4.67
CA ARG A 27 5.66 8.39 3.34
C ARG A 27 6.70 7.27 3.20
N ARG A 28 7.92 7.48 3.71
CA ARG A 28 9.00 6.48 3.68
C ARG A 28 8.67 5.25 4.54
N GLY A 29 8.12 5.45 5.74
CA GLY A 29 7.67 4.35 6.60
C GLY A 29 6.53 3.54 5.97
N SER A 30 5.55 4.23 5.39
CA SER A 30 4.42 3.61 4.69
C SER A 30 4.88 2.78 3.49
N LEU A 31 5.83 3.28 2.68
CA LEU A 31 6.40 2.52 1.57
C LEU A 31 7.14 1.26 2.05
N ARG A 32 7.81 1.32 3.21
CA ARG A 32 8.51 0.17 3.80
C ARG A 32 7.51 -0.91 4.25
N LEU A 33 6.42 -0.51 4.90
CA LEU A 33 5.31 -1.41 5.28
C LEU A 33 4.65 -2.04 4.05
N ILE A 34 4.46 -1.25 2.99
CA ILE A 34 3.96 -1.75 1.69
C ILE A 34 4.93 -2.75 1.06
N GLY A 35 6.24 -2.50 1.13
CA GLY A 35 7.28 -3.45 0.71
C GLY A 35 7.16 -4.77 1.47
N GLN A 36 7.19 -4.73 2.80
CA GLN A 36 7.06 -5.93 3.63
C GLN A 36 5.77 -6.72 3.37
N ALA A 37 4.65 -6.02 3.17
CA ALA A 37 3.38 -6.68 2.86
C ALA A 37 3.37 -7.31 1.44
N ARG A 38 4.16 -6.80 0.50
CA ARG A 38 4.37 -7.44 -0.80
C ARG A 38 5.27 -8.66 -0.66
N ASP A 39 6.37 -8.55 0.07
CA ASP A 39 7.31 -9.64 0.30
C ASP A 39 6.64 -10.82 1.02
N ALA A 40 5.71 -10.52 1.93
CA ALA A 40 4.89 -11.52 2.62
C ALA A 40 3.66 -12.01 1.81
N GLY A 41 3.46 -11.53 0.57
CA GLY A 41 2.38 -11.99 -0.32
C GLY A 41 0.98 -11.43 -0.02
N PHE A 42 0.85 -10.49 0.92
CA PHE A 42 -0.45 -9.87 1.25
C PHE A 42 -0.92 -8.84 0.22
N LEU A 43 0.00 -8.27 -0.56
CA LEU A 43 -0.29 -7.33 -1.62
C LEU A 43 0.15 -7.90 -2.96
N SER A 44 -0.69 -7.73 -3.98
CA SER A 44 -0.29 -8.06 -5.34
C SER A 44 0.94 -7.25 -5.73
N PRO A 45 1.92 -7.85 -6.43
CA PRO A 45 3.03 -7.12 -7.03
C PRO A 45 2.48 -5.94 -7.82
N ARG A 46 3.17 -4.78 -7.81
CA ARG A 46 2.81 -3.69 -8.72
C ARG A 46 2.83 -4.28 -10.12
N ARG A 47 1.65 -4.33 -10.76
CA ARG A 47 1.48 -4.82 -12.13
C ARG A 47 2.68 -4.37 -12.97
N ALA A 48 3.55 -5.31 -13.32
CA ALA A 48 4.30 -5.22 -14.56
C ALA A 48 3.24 -5.37 -15.65
N ARG A 49 2.62 -4.25 -16.03
CA ARG A 49 1.87 -4.17 -17.28
C ARG A 49 2.82 -3.58 -18.30
N ARG A 50 3.71 -4.41 -18.82
CA ARG A 50 3.69 -4.87 -20.21
C ARG A 50 4.84 -5.85 -20.42
#